data_AF-A0A5E3WJS0-F1
#
_entry.id   AF-A0A5E3WJS0-F1
#
_cell.length_a   1.000
_cell.length_b   1.000
_cell.length_c   1.000
_cell.angle_alpha   90.00
_cell.angle_beta   90.00
_cell.angle_gamma   90.00
#
_symmetry.space_group_name_H-M   'P 1'
#
loop_
_entity.id
_entity.type
_entity.pdbx_description
1 polymer ?
#
loop_
_entity_poly.entity_id
_entity_poly.type
_entity_poly.pdbx_seq_one_letter_code
_entity_poly.pdbx_strand_id
1 'polypeptide(L)'
;MEELAAKLSSMSMRERLILYGQSALNVPSVSAEHTYVVLATIAAPILAYVAEAAFVGTLTMYNSGLMHRRKFAMYTLALAAAVEMWWLHMGGGATATIRQYQPTFLPHAYAWSARNLFFLVFPAALTFFPPLHKVPIIGLFVRRPQAGAAISHAQLALGLEVLSDRLSFLRYGSGAIRRDESLAERADAHWATEREVAAHMWNNPGVREKARQLGIDVDSLGKSGRGMGADVHNEVMRWTRVSVGAQTSNGNAAAR
;
A
#
# COMPACT_ATOMS: atom_id res chain seq x y z
N MET A 1 -36.35 10.64 32.46
CA MET A 1 -36.75 9.54 31.54
C MET A 1 -37.84 9.99 30.59
N GLU A 2 -38.92 10.61 31.08
CA GLU A 2 -40.04 11.09 30.24
C GLU A 2 -39.64 12.19 29.25
N GLU A 3 -38.73 13.10 29.64
CA GLU A 3 -38.25 14.17 28.76
C GLU A 3 -37.41 13.65 27.58
N LEU A 4 -36.70 12.54 27.78
CA LEU A 4 -35.94 11.86 26.72
C LEU A 4 -36.88 11.12 25.77
N ALA A 5 -37.92 10.47 26.31
CA ALA A 5 -38.96 9.82 25.54
C ALA A 5 -39.77 10.83 24.69
N ALA A 6 -40.05 12.02 25.23
CA ALA A 6 -40.69 13.12 24.50
C ALA A 6 -39.78 13.71 23.40
N LYS A 7 -38.46 13.76 23.62
CA LYS A 7 -37.51 14.14 22.56
C LYS A 7 -37.41 13.07 21.46
N LEU A 8 -37.40 11.79 21.83
CA LEU A 8 -37.39 10.65 20.90
C LEU A 8 -38.73 10.43 20.17
N SER A 9 -39.84 10.98 20.67
CA SER A 9 -41.13 10.94 19.96
C SER A 9 -41.20 11.97 18.83
N SER A 10 -40.31 12.98 18.81
CA SER A 10 -40.24 13.90 17.69
C SER A 10 -39.60 13.21 16.47
N MET A 11 -40.29 13.27 15.34
CA MET A 11 -39.88 12.63 14.08
C MET A 11 -38.49 13.10 13.61
N SER A 12 -38.19 14.38 13.84
CA SER A 12 -36.90 15.01 13.53
C SER A 12 -35.73 14.45 14.35
N MET A 13 -35.96 14.02 15.59
CA MET A 13 -34.93 13.40 16.41
C MET A 13 -34.68 11.94 16.01
N ARG A 14 -35.73 11.22 15.58
CA ARG A 14 -35.60 9.87 15.01
C ARG A 14 -34.81 9.90 13.71
N GLU A 15 -35.05 10.88 12.85
CA GLU A 15 -34.33 11.05 11.60
C GLU A 15 -32.84 11.36 11.84
N ARG A 16 -32.52 12.22 12.82
CA ARG A 16 -31.13 12.45 13.26
C ARG A 16 -30.48 11.23 13.89
N LEU A 17 -31.22 10.43 14.65
CA LEU A 17 -30.71 9.19 15.23
C LEU A 17 -30.35 8.16 14.15
N ILE A 18 -31.16 8.09 13.09
CA ILE A 18 -30.90 7.22 11.93
C ILE A 18 -29.66 7.71 11.16
N LEU A 19 -29.52 9.03 10.96
CA LEU A 19 -28.44 9.62 10.17
C LEU A 19 -27.09 9.69 10.90
N TYR A 20 -27.10 9.96 12.22
CA TYR A 20 -25.89 10.27 12.99
C TYR A 20 -25.62 9.28 14.14
N GLY A 21 -26.45 8.24 14.28
CA GLY A 21 -26.32 7.23 15.33
C GLY A 21 -26.56 7.77 16.75
N GLN A 22 -26.23 6.97 17.77
CA GLN A 22 -26.41 7.35 19.18
C GLN A 22 -25.60 8.59 19.59
N SER A 23 -24.55 8.93 18.84
CA SER A 23 -23.76 10.16 18.98
C SER A 23 -24.61 11.43 18.88
N ALA A 24 -25.78 11.39 18.23
CA ALA A 24 -26.68 12.53 18.10
C ALA A 24 -27.48 12.84 19.38
N LEU A 25 -27.58 11.88 20.31
CA LEU A 25 -28.39 12.02 21.53
C LEU A 25 -27.69 12.85 22.60
N ASN A 26 -26.36 12.97 22.54
CA ASN A 26 -25.55 13.69 23.53
C ASN A 26 -25.28 15.15 23.16
N VAL A 27 -25.77 15.63 22.02
CA VAL A 27 -25.64 17.04 21.65
C VAL A 27 -26.89 17.76 22.18
N PRO A 28 -26.82 18.50 23.31
CA PRO A 28 -27.91 19.37 23.71
C PRO A 28 -28.23 20.33 22.56
N SER A 29 -29.45 20.85 22.52
CA SER A 29 -29.99 21.79 21.52
C SER A 29 -29.28 23.16 21.49
N VAL A 30 -27.97 23.16 21.63
CA VAL A 30 -27.04 24.23 21.34
C VAL A 30 -27.00 24.32 19.82
N SER A 31 -27.07 25.55 19.29
CA SER A 31 -26.71 25.83 17.90
C SER A 31 -25.48 25.01 17.59
N ALA A 32 -25.62 23.96 16.77
CA ALA A 32 -24.48 23.16 16.38
C ALA A 32 -23.54 24.15 15.71
N GLU A 33 -22.51 24.57 16.45
CA GLU A 33 -21.43 25.40 15.93
C GLU A 33 -21.02 24.68 14.66
N HIS A 34 -21.24 25.34 13.52
CA HIS A 34 -21.11 24.75 12.19
C HIS A 34 -19.84 23.88 12.11
N THR A 35 -18.78 24.32 12.78
CA THR A 35 -17.49 23.66 12.96
C THR A 35 -17.54 22.17 13.29
N TYR A 36 -18.31 21.69 14.27
CA TYR A 36 -18.28 20.27 14.68
C TYR A 36 -19.02 19.36 13.70
N VAL A 37 -20.16 19.81 13.18
CA VAL A 37 -20.92 19.08 12.16
C VAL A 37 -20.15 19.08 10.85
N VAL A 38 -19.54 20.20 10.47
CA VAL A 38 -18.67 20.33 9.29
C VAL A 38 -17.45 19.40 9.41
N LEU A 39 -16.80 19.33 10.57
CA LEU A 39 -15.64 18.45 10.77
C LEU A 39 -16.01 16.97 10.65
N ALA A 40 -17.11 16.54 11.29
CA ALA A 40 -17.56 15.15 11.22
C ALA A 40 -18.04 14.77 9.80
N THR A 41 -18.72 15.69 9.11
CA THR A 41 -19.24 15.46 7.76
C THR A 41 -18.17 15.48 6.67
N ILE A 42 -17.05 16.19 6.89
CA ILE A 42 -15.93 16.23 5.95
C ILE A 42 -14.91 15.10 6.22
N ALA A 43 -14.69 14.72 7.47
CA ALA A 43 -13.69 13.69 7.79
C ALA A 43 -14.06 12.31 7.22
N ALA A 44 -15.33 11.92 7.31
CA ALA A 44 -15.81 10.64 6.81
C ALA A 44 -15.59 10.42 5.29
N PRO A 45 -15.97 11.36 4.39
CA PRO A 45 -15.72 11.19 2.95
C PRO A 45 -14.22 11.15 2.63
N ILE A 46 -13.40 11.99 3.27
CA ILE A 46 -11.95 11.99 3.04
C ILE A 46 -11.35 10.62 3.35
N LEU A 47 -11.73 10.03 4.50
CA LEU A 47 -11.20 8.73 4.91
C LEU A 47 -11.64 7.61 3.95
N ALA A 48 -12.85 7.70 3.38
CA ALA A 48 -13.32 6.78 2.36
C ALA A 48 -12.49 6.88 1.05
N TYR A 49 -12.16 8.09 0.59
CA TYR A 49 -11.26 8.27 -0.56
C TYR A 49 -9.85 7.75 -0.30
N VAL A 50 -9.33 7.90 0.92
CA VAL A 50 -8.01 7.34 1.29
C VAL A 50 -8.04 5.82 1.27
N ALA A 51 -9.10 5.21 1.82
CA ALA A 51 -9.27 3.75 1.79
C ALA A 51 -9.38 3.23 0.36
N GLU A 52 -10.15 3.91 -0.51
CA GLU A 52 -10.28 3.55 -1.92
C GLU A 52 -8.96 3.73 -2.68
N ALA A 53 -8.22 4.81 -2.42
CA ALA A 53 -6.90 5.03 -3.00
C ALA A 53 -5.91 3.94 -2.58
N ALA A 54 -5.99 3.45 -1.34
CA ALA A 54 -5.19 2.33 -0.87
C ALA A 54 -5.58 1.03 -1.60
N PHE A 55 -6.89 0.76 -1.75
CA PHE A 55 -7.40 -0.41 -2.48
C PHE A 55 -7.00 -0.40 -3.96
N VAL A 56 -7.13 0.73 -4.63
CA VAL A 56 -6.66 0.91 -6.02
C VAL A 56 -5.14 0.81 -6.10
N GLY A 57 -4.43 1.28 -5.07
CA GLY A 57 -2.98 1.15 -4.94
C GLY A 57 -2.52 -0.31 -4.86
N THR A 58 -3.22 -1.15 -4.10
CA THR A 58 -2.92 -2.59 -4.01
C THR A 58 -3.26 -3.30 -5.31
N LEU A 59 -4.38 -2.94 -5.96
CA LEU A 59 -4.80 -3.51 -7.24
C LEU A 59 -3.84 -3.14 -8.40
N THR A 60 -3.18 -1.99 -8.31
CA THR A 60 -2.21 -1.48 -9.29
C THR A 60 -0.74 -1.75 -8.93
N MET A 61 -0.47 -2.73 -8.05
CA MET A 61 0.89 -3.17 -7.72
C MET A 61 1.68 -3.66 -8.95
N TYR A 62 3.01 -3.65 -8.84
CA TYR A 62 3.96 -3.90 -9.94
C TYR A 62 3.71 -5.21 -10.71
N ASN A 63 3.16 -6.23 -10.03
CA ASN A 63 2.90 -7.54 -10.62
C ASN A 63 1.58 -7.63 -11.41
N SER A 64 0.69 -6.65 -11.33
CA SER A 64 -0.64 -6.74 -11.96
C SER A 64 -0.68 -6.24 -13.42
N GLY A 65 0.41 -5.69 -13.94
CA GLY A 65 0.45 -5.07 -15.28
C GLY A 65 -0.37 -3.78 -15.41
N LEU A 66 -1.09 -3.36 -14.35
CA LEU A 66 -1.93 -2.16 -14.32
C LEU A 66 -1.20 -0.92 -13.79
N MET A 67 0.12 -1.00 -13.59
CA MET A 67 0.92 0.09 -13.02
C MET A 67 0.77 1.41 -13.77
N HIS A 68 0.61 1.35 -15.11
CA HIS A 68 0.40 2.53 -15.95
C HIS A 68 -0.94 3.24 -15.65
N ARG A 69 -1.93 2.53 -15.09
CA ARG A 69 -3.25 3.07 -14.74
C ARG A 69 -3.26 3.76 -13.38
N ARG A 70 -2.27 3.47 -12.52
CA ARG A 70 -2.21 4.01 -11.16
C ARG A 70 -2.27 5.54 -11.13
N LYS A 71 -1.50 6.22 -11.98
CA LYS A 71 -1.51 7.68 -12.03
C LYS A 71 -2.90 8.22 -12.41
N PHE A 72 -3.49 7.67 -13.46
CA PHE A 72 -4.82 8.05 -13.91
C PHE A 72 -5.89 7.79 -12.83
N ALA A 73 -5.82 6.64 -12.17
CA ALA A 73 -6.73 6.29 -11.09
C ALA A 73 -6.61 7.25 -9.89
N MET A 74 -5.38 7.63 -9.52
CA MET A 74 -5.16 8.62 -8.46
C MET A 74 -5.67 10.01 -8.84
N TYR A 75 -5.46 10.47 -10.09
CA TYR A 75 -5.98 11.76 -10.54
C TYR A 75 -7.51 11.79 -10.60
N THR A 76 -8.13 10.71 -11.05
CA THR A 76 -9.60 10.60 -11.10
C THR A 76 -10.21 10.56 -9.71
N LEU A 77 -9.61 9.84 -8.75
CA LEU A 77 -10.02 9.88 -7.34
C LEU A 77 -9.85 11.28 -6.74
N ALA A 78 -8.73 11.95 -6.99
CA ALA A 78 -8.49 13.31 -6.50
C ALA A 78 -9.49 14.32 -7.08
N LEU A 79 -9.82 14.21 -8.38
CA LEU A 79 -10.81 15.04 -9.03
C LEU A 79 -12.22 14.77 -8.47
N ALA A 80 -12.59 13.51 -8.27
CA ALA A 80 -13.87 13.13 -7.67
C ALA A 80 -14.02 13.71 -6.25
N ALA A 81 -12.97 13.60 -5.43
CA ALA A 81 -12.94 14.19 -4.09
C ALA A 81 -13.10 15.72 -4.13
N ALA A 82 -12.41 16.41 -5.05
CA ALA A 82 -12.53 17.86 -5.22
C ALA A 82 -13.95 18.28 -5.66
N VAL A 83 -14.56 17.53 -6.58
CA VAL A 83 -15.94 17.77 -7.04
C VAL A 83 -16.94 17.54 -5.90
N GLU A 84 -16.77 16.49 -5.10
CA GLU A 84 -17.63 16.24 -3.93
C GLU A 84 -17.48 17.35 -2.89
N MET A 85 -16.25 17.77 -2.58
CA MET A 85 -16.01 18.90 -1.66
C MET A 85 -16.64 20.20 -2.17
N TRP A 86 -16.51 20.49 -3.47
CA TRP A 86 -17.16 21.64 -4.10
C TRP A 86 -18.68 21.57 -3.97
N TRP A 87 -19.28 20.39 -4.20
CA TRP A 87 -20.71 20.18 -4.08
C TRP A 87 -21.21 20.33 -2.66
N LEU A 88 -20.47 19.81 -1.68
CA LEU A 88 -20.78 19.97 -0.25
C LEU A 88 -20.70 21.44 0.18
N HIS A 89 -19.72 22.18 -0.33
CA HIS A 89 -19.58 23.61 -0.04
C HIS A 89 -20.71 24.44 -0.65
N MET A 90 -21.04 24.20 -1.92
CA MET A 90 -22.16 24.85 -2.63
C MET A 90 -23.54 24.48 -2.04
N GLY A 91 -23.71 23.23 -1.60
CA GLY A 91 -24.96 22.70 -1.07
C GLY A 91 -25.30 23.21 0.34
N GLY A 92 -24.31 23.66 1.12
CA GLY A 92 -24.49 24.15 2.49
C GLY A 92 -25.34 25.41 2.65
N GLY A 93 -25.66 26.12 1.56
CA GLY A 93 -26.54 27.29 1.57
C GLY A 93 -28.04 27.00 1.43
N ALA A 94 -28.42 25.78 1.06
CA ALA A 94 -29.82 25.41 0.87
C ALA A 94 -30.38 24.83 2.17
N THR A 95 -30.69 25.70 3.14
CA THR A 95 -31.60 25.35 4.22
C THR A 95 -32.96 25.02 3.59
N ALA A 96 -33.21 23.72 3.39
CA ALA A 96 -34.48 23.26 2.88
C ALA A 96 -35.57 23.70 3.86
N THR A 97 -36.27 24.77 3.51
CA THR A 97 -37.50 25.16 4.18
C THR A 97 -38.51 24.08 3.78
N ILE A 98 -38.72 23.13 4.69
CA ILE A 98 -39.62 21.99 4.51
C ILE A 98 -41.04 22.55 4.42
N ARG A 99 -41.43 23.02 3.24
CA ARG A 99 -42.84 23.20 2.89
C ARG A 99 -43.39 21.82 2.60
N GLN A 100 -44.28 21.38 3.48
CA GLN A 100 -44.97 20.10 3.41
C GLN A 100 -45.53 19.88 1.99
N TYR A 101 -45.31 18.69 1.43
CA TYR A 101 -45.88 18.16 0.18
C TYR A 101 -45.11 18.34 -1.15
N GLN A 102 -43.85 18.76 -1.16
CA GLN A 102 -43.00 18.58 -2.36
C GLN A 102 -41.88 17.58 -2.09
N PRO A 103 -41.51 16.75 -3.08
CA PRO A 103 -40.33 15.88 -2.97
C PRO A 103 -39.10 16.77 -2.81
N THR A 104 -38.67 16.94 -1.56
CA THR A 104 -37.54 17.80 -1.24
C THR A 104 -36.29 17.10 -1.77
N PHE A 105 -35.67 17.68 -2.78
CA PHE A 105 -34.35 17.24 -3.22
C PHE A 105 -33.38 17.52 -2.07
N LEU A 106 -32.89 16.45 -1.43
CA LEU A 106 -31.76 16.54 -0.49
C LEU A 106 -30.47 16.31 -1.28
N PRO A 107 -29.72 17.37 -1.66
CA PRO A 107 -28.54 17.22 -2.49
C PRO A 107 -27.49 16.30 -1.85
N HIS A 108 -27.43 16.30 -0.51
CA HIS A 108 -26.53 15.44 0.26
C HIS A 108 -26.83 13.94 0.10
N ALA A 109 -28.11 13.55 0.01
CA ALA A 109 -28.48 12.15 -0.17
C ALA A 109 -28.06 11.63 -1.56
N TYR A 110 -28.19 12.48 -2.59
CA TYR A 110 -27.71 12.19 -3.94
C TYR A 110 -26.19 12.16 -4.03
N ALA A 111 -25.48 13.07 -3.34
CA ALA A 111 -24.02 13.05 -3.29
C ALA A 111 -23.50 11.76 -2.63
N TRP A 112 -24.14 11.34 -1.53
CA TRP A 112 -23.81 10.09 -0.85
C TRP A 112 -24.04 8.86 -1.75
N SER A 113 -25.19 8.78 -2.42
CA SER A 113 -25.48 7.66 -3.32
C SER A 113 -24.57 7.64 -4.55
N ALA A 114 -24.28 8.79 -5.15
CA ALA A 114 -23.36 8.93 -6.27
C ALA A 114 -21.94 8.48 -5.89
N ARG A 115 -21.46 8.82 -4.68
CA ARG A 115 -20.15 8.37 -4.20
C ARG A 115 -20.08 6.85 -4.05
N ASN A 116 -21.08 6.23 -3.43
CA ASN A 116 -21.08 4.78 -3.26
C ASN A 116 -21.16 4.05 -4.61
N LEU A 117 -21.96 4.58 -5.54
CA LEU A 117 -22.01 4.08 -6.90
C LEU A 117 -20.66 4.23 -7.61
N PHE A 118 -19.99 5.37 -7.42
CA PHE A 118 -18.66 5.62 -7.96
C PHE A 118 -17.64 4.62 -7.40
N PHE A 119 -17.57 4.41 -6.09
CA PHE A 119 -16.66 3.41 -5.50
C PHE A 119 -16.97 1.98 -5.92
N LEU A 120 -18.23 1.64 -6.20
CA LEU A 120 -18.59 0.32 -6.71
C LEU A 120 -18.15 0.14 -8.18
N VAL A 121 -18.39 1.14 -9.02
CA VAL A 121 -18.15 1.07 -10.47
C VAL A 121 -16.69 1.33 -10.82
N PHE A 122 -15.97 2.14 -10.04
CA PHE A 122 -14.62 2.60 -10.37
C PHE A 122 -13.58 1.46 -10.45
N PRO A 123 -13.49 0.52 -9.49
CA PRO A 123 -12.58 -0.62 -9.61
C PRO A 123 -12.91 -1.51 -10.80
N ALA A 124 -14.20 -1.75 -11.05
CA ALA A 124 -14.65 -2.53 -12.20
C ALA A 124 -14.30 -1.84 -13.52
N ALA A 125 -14.53 -0.53 -13.62
CA ALA A 125 -14.12 0.25 -14.78
C ALA A 125 -12.60 0.16 -14.99
N LEU A 126 -11.81 0.25 -13.91
CA LEU A 126 -10.35 0.14 -13.99
C LEU A 126 -9.87 -1.23 -14.48
N THR A 127 -10.57 -2.33 -14.19
CA THR A 127 -10.19 -3.66 -14.66
C THR A 127 -10.64 -3.92 -16.09
N PHE A 128 -11.87 -3.53 -16.45
CA PHE A 128 -12.44 -3.80 -17.78
C PHE A 128 -12.01 -2.82 -18.86
N PHE A 129 -11.53 -1.61 -18.52
CA PHE A 129 -11.16 -0.66 -19.57
C PHE A 129 -9.99 -1.18 -20.42
N PRO A 130 -10.06 -1.05 -21.76
CA PRO A 130 -8.92 -1.31 -22.62
C PRO A 130 -7.79 -0.33 -22.28
N PRO A 131 -6.53 -0.70 -22.55
CA PRO A 131 -5.42 0.07 -22.08
C PRO A 131 -5.40 1.46 -22.74
N LEU A 132 -5.46 2.50 -21.90
CA LEU A 132 -5.72 3.91 -22.24
C LEU A 132 -4.75 4.50 -23.29
N HIS A 133 -3.61 3.85 -23.54
CA HIS A 133 -2.66 4.24 -24.58
C HIS A 133 -3.22 4.13 -26.00
N LYS A 134 -4.32 3.40 -26.22
CA LYS A 134 -4.99 3.31 -27.52
C LYS A 134 -5.90 4.51 -27.81
N VAL A 135 -6.18 5.36 -26.81
CA VAL A 135 -7.01 6.55 -26.99
C VAL A 135 -6.10 7.73 -27.37
N PRO A 136 -6.24 8.32 -28.56
CA PRO A 136 -5.28 9.29 -29.10
C PRO A 136 -5.15 10.57 -28.25
N ILE A 137 -6.22 10.99 -27.59
CA ILE A 137 -6.23 12.20 -26.75
C ILE A 137 -5.58 11.95 -25.39
N ILE A 138 -5.85 10.78 -24.78
CA ILE A 138 -5.37 10.44 -23.43
C ILE A 138 -3.91 9.95 -23.48
N GLY A 139 -3.52 9.29 -24.58
CA GLY A 139 -2.15 8.81 -24.80
C GLY A 139 -1.08 9.90 -24.83
N LEU A 140 -1.47 11.17 -24.99
CA LEU A 140 -0.56 12.32 -24.93
C LEU A 140 -0.13 12.65 -23.50
N PHE A 141 -1.03 12.43 -22.52
CA PHE A 141 -0.78 12.71 -21.09
C PHE A 141 -0.30 11.46 -20.34
N VAL A 142 -0.73 10.28 -20.78
CA VAL A 142 -0.27 9.01 -20.21
C VAL A 142 1.01 8.63 -20.95
N ARG A 143 2.16 9.00 -20.35
CA ARG A 143 3.48 8.54 -20.80
C ARG A 143 3.37 7.03 -21.04
N ARG A 144 3.56 6.59 -22.29
CA ARG A 144 3.60 5.16 -22.66
C ARG A 144 4.42 4.48 -21.56
N PRO A 145 3.95 3.37 -20.96
CA PRO A 145 4.84 2.58 -20.13
C PRO A 145 6.05 2.32 -21.03
N GLN A 146 7.18 2.98 -20.74
CA GLN A 146 8.44 2.44 -21.16
C GLN A 146 8.37 1.06 -20.54
N ALA A 147 8.18 0.04 -21.38
CA ALA A 147 8.40 -1.33 -20.95
C ALA A 147 9.73 -1.24 -20.23
N GLY A 148 9.69 -1.29 -18.89
CA GLY A 148 10.89 -1.09 -18.09
C GLY A 148 11.86 -2.07 -18.67
N ALA A 149 12.95 -1.54 -19.28
CA ALA A 149 13.64 -2.13 -20.43
C ALA A 149 13.41 -3.62 -20.37
N ALA A 150 12.53 -4.18 -21.21
CA ALA A 150 12.27 -5.61 -21.18
C ALA A 150 13.65 -6.22 -21.33
N ILE A 151 14.25 -6.61 -20.20
CA ILE A 151 15.67 -6.85 -20.15
C ILE A 151 15.75 -8.10 -20.97
N SER A 152 16.16 -7.94 -22.23
CA SER A 152 16.25 -9.06 -23.12
C SER A 152 17.11 -10.06 -22.36
N HIS A 153 16.80 -11.35 -22.43
CA HIS A 153 17.61 -12.34 -21.73
C HIS A 153 19.11 -12.15 -22.01
N ALA A 154 19.46 -11.59 -23.18
CA ALA A 154 20.78 -11.08 -23.52
C ALA A 154 21.31 -9.93 -22.63
N GLN A 155 20.54 -8.88 -22.36
CA GLN A 155 20.95 -7.81 -21.44
C GLN A 155 21.08 -8.29 -19.98
N LEU A 156 20.26 -9.27 -19.57
CA LEU A 156 20.33 -9.88 -18.24
C LEU A 156 21.57 -10.77 -18.13
N ALA A 157 21.88 -11.55 -19.18
CA ALA A 157 23.11 -12.33 -19.28
C ALA A 157 24.36 -11.44 -19.24
N LEU A 158 24.39 -10.37 -20.04
CA LEU A 158 25.49 -9.40 -20.03
C LEU A 158 25.63 -8.70 -18.68
N GLY A 159 24.52 -8.34 -18.04
CA GLY A 159 24.54 -7.78 -16.68
C GLY A 159 25.10 -8.76 -15.64
N LEU A 160 24.75 -10.04 -15.76
CA LEU A 160 25.27 -11.11 -14.90
C LEU A 160 26.76 -11.36 -15.12
N GLU A 161 27.24 -11.34 -16.37
CA GLU A 161 28.66 -11.47 -16.69
C GLU A 161 29.46 -10.31 -16.09
N VAL A 162 29.00 -9.07 -16.27
CA VAL A 162 29.67 -7.89 -15.69
C VAL A 162 29.65 -7.92 -14.16
N LEU A 163 28.56 -8.38 -13.54
CA LEU A 163 28.49 -8.53 -12.09
C LEU A 163 29.38 -9.67 -11.58
N SER A 164 29.43 -10.79 -12.31
CA SER A 164 30.32 -11.92 -12.03
C SER A 164 31.79 -11.49 -12.06
N ASP A 165 32.19 -10.74 -13.09
CA ASP A 165 33.55 -10.22 -13.20
C ASP A 165 33.86 -9.26 -12.05
N ARG A 166 32.95 -8.33 -11.74
CA ARG A 166 33.12 -7.41 -10.59
C ARG A 166 33.20 -8.14 -9.25
N LEU A 167 32.45 -9.22 -9.06
CA LEU A 167 32.53 -10.08 -7.88
C LEU A 167 33.88 -10.81 -7.81
N SER A 168 34.43 -11.23 -8.95
CA SER A 168 35.77 -11.82 -9.00
C SER A 168 36.85 -10.79 -8.60
N PHE A 169 36.71 -9.54 -9.06
CA PHE A 169 37.62 -8.44 -8.69
C PHE A 169 37.51 -8.03 -7.21
N LEU A 170 36.33 -8.13 -6.60
CA LEU A 170 36.16 -7.87 -5.16
C LEU A 170 37.06 -8.75 -4.28
N ARG A 171 37.29 -10.01 -4.68
CA ARG A 171 38.21 -10.92 -3.98
C ARG A 171 39.66 -10.44 -4.03
N TYR A 172 40.07 -9.76 -5.09
CA TYR A 172 41.39 -9.15 -5.19
C TYR A 172 41.44 -7.79 -4.49
N GLY A 173 40.32 -7.06 -4.48
CA GLY A 173 40.15 -5.79 -3.76
C GLY A 173 40.39 -5.92 -2.25
N SER A 174 39.99 -7.02 -1.63
CA SER A 174 40.26 -7.24 -0.19
C SER A 174 41.75 -7.29 0.14
N GLY A 175 42.58 -7.78 -0.79
CA GLY A 175 44.05 -7.77 -0.64
C GLY A 175 44.64 -6.37 -0.78
N ALA A 176 44.09 -5.55 -1.69
CA ALA A 176 44.51 -4.16 -1.86
C ALA A 176 44.12 -3.29 -0.65
N ILE A 177 42.92 -3.48 -0.10
CA ILE A 177 42.46 -2.79 1.12
C ILE A 177 43.37 -3.07 2.31
N ARG A 178 43.91 -4.29 2.44
CA ARG A 178 44.83 -4.65 3.53
C ARG A 178 46.24 -4.09 3.39
N ARG A 179 46.63 -3.60 2.21
CA ARG A 179 47.95 -3.00 1.98
C ARG A 179 48.00 -1.53 2.38
N ASP A 180 46.85 -0.89 2.48
CA ASP A 180 46.70 0.47 2.99
C ASP A 180 46.24 0.39 4.44
N GLU A 181 47.11 0.78 5.38
CA GLU A 181 46.86 0.70 6.82
C GLU A 181 45.61 1.49 7.23
N SER A 182 45.39 2.66 6.60
CA SER A 182 44.23 3.51 6.91
C SER A 182 42.90 2.90 6.47
N LEU A 183 42.90 2.15 5.37
CA LEU A 183 41.72 1.45 4.87
C LEU A 183 41.51 0.13 5.61
N ALA A 184 42.58 -0.55 6.01
CA ALA A 184 42.52 -1.76 6.82
C ALA A 184 41.87 -1.47 8.18
N GLU A 185 42.31 -0.43 8.88
CA GLU A 185 41.72 -0.02 10.17
C GLU A 185 40.23 0.31 10.04
N ARG A 186 39.84 1.06 9.01
CA ARG A 186 38.42 1.40 8.75
C ARG A 186 37.59 0.17 8.42
N ALA A 187 38.14 -0.75 7.63
CA ALA A 187 37.47 -2.00 7.30
C ALA A 187 37.28 -2.86 8.55
N ASP A 188 38.31 -2.99 9.40
CA ASP A 188 38.23 -3.77 10.63
C ASP A 188 37.26 -3.14 11.64
N ALA A 189 37.26 -1.81 11.78
CA ALA A 189 36.29 -1.09 12.60
C ALA A 189 34.85 -1.32 12.11
N HIS A 190 34.61 -1.20 10.80
CA HIS A 190 33.30 -1.47 10.19
C HIS A 190 32.85 -2.92 10.44
N TRP A 191 33.73 -3.90 10.19
CA TRP A 191 33.41 -5.31 10.43
C TRP A 191 33.26 -5.66 11.90
N ALA A 192 33.87 -4.91 12.82
CA ALA A 192 33.64 -5.06 14.26
C ALA A 192 32.23 -4.58 14.64
N THR A 193 31.81 -3.41 14.16
CA THR A 193 30.44 -2.90 14.36
C THR A 193 29.39 -3.86 13.77
N GLU A 194 29.60 -4.35 12.56
CA GLU A 194 28.70 -5.34 11.93
C GLU A 194 28.63 -6.65 12.74
N ARG A 195 29.76 -7.13 13.29
CA ARG A 195 29.76 -8.32 14.16
C ARG A 195 28.97 -8.08 15.45
N GLU A 196 29.06 -6.89 16.02
CA GLU A 196 28.30 -6.51 17.21
C GLU A 196 26.80 -6.44 16.93
N VAL A 197 26.40 -5.78 15.83
CA VAL A 197 24.99 -5.71 15.40
C VAL A 197 24.45 -7.11 15.10
N ALA A 198 25.23 -7.94 14.40
CA ALA A 198 24.87 -9.33 14.14
C ALA A 198 24.69 -10.11 15.44
N ALA A 199 25.58 -9.97 16.42
CA ALA A 199 25.45 -10.62 17.73
C ALA A 199 24.16 -10.19 18.45
N HIS A 200 23.78 -8.91 18.38
CA HIS A 200 22.52 -8.42 18.94
C HIS A 200 21.30 -8.99 18.21
N MET A 201 21.31 -9.02 16.88
CA MET A 201 20.23 -9.61 16.08
C MET A 201 20.06 -11.10 16.36
N TRP A 202 21.16 -11.84 16.53
CA TRP A 202 21.12 -13.28 16.81
C TRP A 202 20.70 -13.60 18.24
N ASN A 203 20.96 -12.72 19.21
CA ASN A 203 20.44 -12.88 20.57
C ASN A 203 18.98 -12.45 20.70
N ASN A 204 18.38 -11.87 19.65
CA ASN A 204 16.98 -11.50 19.67
C ASN A 204 16.08 -12.76 19.56
N PRO A 205 15.18 -13.00 20.54
CA PRO A 205 14.31 -14.18 20.53
C PRO A 205 13.36 -14.22 19.33
N GLY A 206 12.90 -13.06 18.83
CA GLY A 206 12.01 -12.98 17.68
C GLY A 206 12.68 -13.40 16.37
N VAL A 207 13.99 -13.13 16.22
CA VAL A 207 14.76 -13.56 15.05
C VAL A 207 15.01 -15.06 15.10
N ARG A 208 15.37 -15.61 16.27
CA ARG A 208 15.53 -17.05 16.48
C ARG A 208 14.25 -17.82 16.19
N GLU A 209 13.11 -17.32 16.64
CA GLU A 209 11.83 -17.98 16.41
C GLU A 209 11.44 -17.99 14.92
N LYS A 210 11.63 -16.87 14.21
CA LYS A 210 11.44 -16.84 12.75
C LYS A 210 12.42 -17.76 12.02
N ALA A 211 13.68 -17.83 12.45
CA ALA A 211 14.67 -18.74 11.87
C ALA A 211 14.27 -20.21 12.06
N ARG A 212 13.75 -20.58 13.25
CA ARG A 212 13.19 -21.92 13.50
C ARG A 212 11.98 -22.23 12.63
N GLN A 213 11.07 -21.27 12.44
CA GLN A 213 9.93 -21.42 11.52
C GLN A 213 10.37 -21.67 10.07
N LEU A 214 11.53 -21.14 9.69
CA LEU A 214 12.15 -21.37 8.38
C LEU A 214 13.05 -22.61 8.35
N GLY A 215 13.16 -23.37 9.45
CA GLY A 215 14.03 -24.55 9.55
C GLY A 215 15.52 -24.24 9.57
N ILE A 216 15.91 -23.01 9.89
CA ILE A 216 17.31 -22.58 9.98
C ILE A 216 17.80 -22.75 11.41
N ASP A 217 18.77 -23.65 11.62
CA ASP A 217 19.39 -23.86 12.91
C ASP A 217 20.48 -22.82 13.19
N VAL A 218 20.11 -21.76 13.91
CA VAL A 218 21.00 -20.65 14.29
C VAL A 218 22.16 -21.12 15.16
N ASP A 219 21.98 -22.16 15.97
CA ASP A 219 23.01 -22.64 16.89
C ASP A 219 24.12 -23.43 16.15
N SER A 220 23.78 -24.02 15.01
CA SER A 220 24.76 -24.66 14.11
C SER A 220 25.65 -23.61 13.42
N LEU A 221 25.06 -22.50 12.98
CA LEU A 221 25.75 -21.40 12.32
C LEU A 221 26.73 -20.66 13.25
N GLY A 222 26.42 -20.61 14.55
CA GLY A 222 27.32 -20.02 15.54
C GLY A 222 28.60 -20.81 15.80
N LYS A 223 28.59 -22.13 15.53
CA LYS A 223 29.71 -23.03 15.81
C LYS A 223 30.70 -23.19 14.65
N SER A 224 30.38 -22.72 13.44
CA SER A 224 31.18 -23.04 12.24
C SER A 224 32.56 -22.36 12.18
N GLY A 225 32.84 -21.37 13.04
CA GLY A 225 34.16 -20.74 13.18
C GLY A 225 34.71 -20.01 11.94
N ARG A 226 34.04 -20.06 10.78
CA ARG A 226 34.48 -19.44 9.52
C ARG A 226 34.06 -17.98 9.35
N GLY A 227 33.52 -17.38 10.40
CA GLY A 227 32.91 -16.06 10.33
C GLY A 227 31.50 -16.16 9.76
N MET A 228 30.53 -15.73 10.58
CA MET A 228 29.09 -15.88 10.36
C MET A 228 28.56 -15.30 9.04
N GLY A 229 29.28 -14.41 8.36
CA GLY A 229 28.82 -13.77 7.13
C GLY A 229 28.84 -14.67 5.89
N ALA A 230 29.83 -15.58 5.76
CA ALA A 230 29.99 -16.40 4.56
C ALA A 230 29.07 -17.63 4.56
N ASP A 231 28.88 -18.24 5.72
CA ASP A 231 28.06 -19.46 5.85
C ASP A 231 26.57 -19.15 5.73
N VAL A 232 26.09 -18.02 6.27
CA VAL A 232 24.69 -17.59 6.10
C VAL A 232 24.38 -17.32 4.62
N HIS A 233 25.29 -16.67 3.88
CA HIS A 233 25.09 -16.45 2.44
C HIS A 233 25.01 -17.78 1.66
N ASN A 234 25.92 -18.71 1.93
CA ASN A 234 25.92 -20.02 1.28
C ASN A 234 24.68 -20.85 1.63
N GLU A 235 24.20 -20.78 2.87
CA GLU A 235 23.01 -21.49 3.33
C GLU A 235 21.73 -20.90 2.73
N VAL A 236 21.58 -19.56 2.71
CA VAL A 236 20.47 -18.88 2.03
C VAL A 236 20.45 -19.18 0.52
N MET A 237 21.62 -19.22 -0.12
CA MET A 237 21.75 -19.57 -1.54
C MET A 237 21.44 -21.06 -1.80
N ARG A 238 21.77 -21.94 -0.85
CA ARG A 238 21.41 -23.36 -0.92
C ARG A 238 19.89 -23.54 -0.82
N TRP A 239 19.24 -22.84 0.12
CA TRP A 239 17.79 -22.93 0.31
C TRP A 239 16.98 -22.33 -0.83
N THR A 240 17.41 -21.19 -1.38
CA THR A 240 16.77 -20.61 -2.57
C THR A 240 16.91 -21.51 -3.80
N ARG A 241 18.02 -22.23 -3.96
CA ARG A 241 18.18 -23.22 -5.04
C ARG A 241 17.25 -24.42 -4.86
N VAL A 242 17.05 -24.89 -3.63
CA VAL A 242 16.14 -26.00 -3.32
C VAL A 242 14.68 -25.61 -3.54
N SER A 243 14.26 -24.41 -3.14
CA SER A 243 12.87 -23.96 -3.33
C SER A 243 12.52 -23.67 -4.79
N VAL A 244 13.46 -23.15 -5.58
CA VAL A 244 13.28 -22.93 -7.03
C VAL A 244 13.34 -24.25 -7.81
N GLY A 245 14.16 -25.22 -7.39
CA GLY A 245 14.25 -26.54 -8.02
C GLY A 245 13.07 -27.47 -7.69
N ALA A 246 12.46 -27.34 -6.50
CA ALA A 246 11.32 -28.17 -6.10
C ALA A 246 10.00 -27.79 -6.79
N GLN A 247 9.86 -26.55 -7.27
CA GLN A 247 8.65 -26.13 -7.99
C GLN A 247 8.58 -26.59 -9.45
N THR A 248 9.69 -27.03 -10.07
CA THR A 248 9.70 -27.42 -11.48
C THR A 248 9.47 -28.91 -11.72
N SER A 249 9.56 -29.78 -10.71
CA SER A 249 9.40 -31.23 -10.91
C SER A 249 7.99 -31.79 -10.66
N ASN A 250 7.09 -31.04 -10.02
CA ASN A 250 5.73 -31.52 -9.69
C ASN A 250 4.66 -31.20 -10.76
N GLY A 251 5.03 -30.60 -11.89
CA GLY A 251 4.07 -30.18 -12.93
C GLY A 251 3.77 -31.18 -14.04
N ASN A 252 4.53 -32.28 -14.19
CA ASN A 252 4.45 -33.14 -15.39
C ASN A 252 4.00 -34.59 -15.15
N ALA A 253 3.53 -34.95 -13.95
CA ALA A 253 3.14 -36.34 -13.63
C ALA A 253 1.62 -36.62 -13.71
N ALA A 254 0.77 -35.65 -14.08
CA ALA A 254 -0.69 -35.81 -14.08
C ALA A 254 -1.34 -35.82 -15.48
N ALA A 255 -0.59 -36.19 -16.53
CA ALA A 255 -1.12 -36.33 -17.88
C ALA A 255 -0.54 -37.57 -18.59
N ARG A 256 -0.94 -38.75 -18.13
CA ARG A 256 -0.99 -39.99 -18.94
C ARG A 256 -2.11 -40.88 -18.41
#